data_AF-A0A962EC49-F1
#
_entry.id   AF-A0A962EC49-F1
#
_cell.length_a   1.000
_cell.length_b   1.000
_cell.length_c   1.000
_cell.angle_alpha   90.00
_cell.angle_beta   90.00
_cell.angle_gamma   90.00
#
_symmetry.space_group_name_H-M   'P 1'
#
loop_
_entity.id
_entity.type
_entity.pdbx_description
1 polymer ?
#
loop_
_entity_poly.entity_id
_entity_poly.type
_entity_poly.pdbx_seq_one_letter_code
_entity_poly.pdbx_strand_id
1 'polypeptide(L)'
;MSEFFGLLARYLEPYAWSQTYGPVSLLLSMLVNTCSLPYNDEVAHLSSAESGYLLEVSGRRVPMVHDPFSAVFAGTLAVSAHYRIPRNSGRIAGSEVSLVRASSAFHGFVEIADDRVIIDLRYRGPEGQEGAVGWSGEYRLEPMR
;
A
#
# COMPACT_ATOMS: atom_id res chain seq x y z
N MET A 1 -51.88 10.90 -49.01
CA MET A 1 -50.53 10.43 -48.63
C MET A 1 -49.72 11.58 -48.06
N SER A 2 -50.01 12.04 -46.84
CA SER A 2 -49.27 13.16 -46.21
C SER A 2 -49.31 13.14 -44.67
N GLU A 3 -50.19 12.36 -44.05
CA GLU A 3 -50.39 12.36 -42.59
C GLU A 3 -49.66 11.21 -41.87
N PHE A 4 -49.17 10.20 -42.59
CA PHE A 4 -48.53 9.02 -41.97
C PHE A 4 -47.05 9.23 -41.62
N PHE A 5 -46.36 10.15 -42.29
CA PHE A 5 -44.95 10.46 -42.03
C PHE A 5 -44.73 11.46 -40.90
N GLY A 6 -45.76 12.21 -40.49
CA GLY A 6 -45.68 13.18 -39.39
C GLY A 6 -45.73 12.55 -37.99
N LEU A 7 -46.30 11.35 -37.85
CA LEU A 7 -46.42 10.68 -36.55
C LEU A 7 -45.18 9.86 -36.16
N LEU A 8 -44.39 9.38 -37.12
CA LEU A 8 -43.15 8.65 -36.81
C LEU A 8 -42.02 9.58 -36.35
N ALA A 9 -42.01 10.84 -36.80
CA ALA A 9 -40.98 11.83 -36.45
C ALA A 9 -41.17 12.45 -35.05
N ARG A 10 -42.32 12.29 -34.40
CA ARG A 10 -42.58 12.78 -33.03
C ARG A 10 -42.37 11.75 -31.93
N TYR A 11 -42.11 10.49 -32.29
CA TYR A 11 -41.90 9.41 -31.31
C TYR A 11 -40.42 9.08 -31.05
N LEU A 12 -39.47 9.78 -31.70
CA LEU A 12 -38.04 9.46 -31.65
C LEU A 12 -37.12 10.57 -31.14
N GLU A 13 -37.64 11.67 -30.59
CA GLU A 13 -36.82 12.69 -29.91
C GLU A 13 -37.52 13.12 -28.62
N PRO A 14 -37.18 12.51 -27.46
CA PRO A 14 -36.02 12.98 -26.71
C PRO A 14 -35.37 11.86 -25.87
N TYR A 15 -34.57 10.98 -26.47
CA TYR A 15 -33.87 9.92 -25.70
C TYR A 15 -32.40 9.76 -26.08
N ALA A 16 -31.80 10.73 -26.77
CA ALA A 16 -30.46 10.58 -27.35
C ALA A 16 -29.33 11.38 -26.67
N TRP A 17 -29.63 12.24 -25.68
CA TRP A 17 -28.59 13.15 -25.13
C TRP A 17 -28.29 12.98 -23.63
N SER A 18 -28.95 12.06 -22.90
CA SER A 18 -28.73 11.89 -21.46
C SER A 18 -28.13 10.55 -21.03
N GLN A 19 -28.02 9.55 -21.92
CA GLN A 19 -27.58 8.20 -21.52
C GLN A 19 -26.07 7.94 -21.62
N THR A 20 -25.31 8.79 -22.29
CA THR A 20 -23.84 8.64 -22.39
C THR A 20 -23.07 9.29 -21.25
N TYR A 21 -23.64 10.31 -20.58
CA TYR A 21 -22.94 11.04 -19.50
C TYR A 21 -22.99 10.35 -18.13
N GLY A 22 -24.03 9.57 -17.87
CA GLY A 22 -24.20 8.81 -16.62
C GLY A 22 -23.08 7.80 -16.35
N PRO A 23 -22.81 6.84 -17.26
CA PRO A 23 -21.76 5.84 -17.04
C PRO A 23 -20.35 6.43 -17.07
N VAL A 24 -20.10 7.47 -17.89
CA VAL A 24 -18.80 8.16 -17.94
C VAL A 24 -18.47 8.85 -16.62
N SER A 25 -19.46 9.45 -15.94
CA SER A 25 -19.26 10.11 -14.63
C SER A 25 -19.01 9.12 -13.49
N LEU A 26 -19.61 7.92 -13.56
CA LEU A 26 -19.35 6.80 -12.64
C LEU A 26 -17.94 6.21 -12.84
N LEU A 27 -17.51 6.03 -14.09
CA LEU A 27 -16.15 5.59 -14.41
C LEU A 27 -15.10 6.63 -14.01
N LEU A 28 -15.38 7.92 -14.25
CA LEU A 28 -14.47 9.01 -13.90
C LEU A 28 -14.33 9.18 -12.38
N SER A 29 -15.42 9.02 -11.62
CA SER A 29 -15.39 9.06 -10.14
C SER A 29 -14.65 7.86 -9.53
N MET A 30 -14.67 6.68 -10.17
CA MET A 30 -13.81 5.56 -9.78
C MET A 30 -12.33 5.80 -10.10
N LEU A 31 -12.01 6.55 -11.16
CA LEU A 31 -10.63 6.88 -11.54
C LEU A 31 -9.96 7.93 -10.62
N VAL A 32 -10.71 8.87 -10.05
CA VAL A 32 -10.11 9.90 -9.16
C VAL A 32 -9.66 9.34 -7.81
N ASN A 33 -10.19 8.18 -7.39
CA ASN A 33 -9.80 7.54 -6.13
C ASN A 33 -8.53 6.67 -6.24
N THR A 34 -7.96 6.52 -7.45
CA THR A 34 -6.78 5.66 -7.69
C THR A 34 -5.43 6.37 -7.46
N CYS A 35 -5.42 7.67 -7.16
CA CYS A 35 -4.17 8.46 -7.16
C CYS A 35 -3.31 8.34 -5.89
N SER A 36 -3.67 7.52 -4.89
CA SER A 36 -2.80 7.26 -3.74
C SER A 36 -2.64 5.77 -3.49
N LEU A 37 -1.77 5.14 -4.27
CA LEU A 37 -1.37 3.75 -4.06
C LEU A 37 -0.48 3.64 -2.80
N PRO A 38 -0.52 2.51 -2.08
CA PRO A 38 0.47 2.23 -1.04
C PRO A 38 1.89 2.25 -1.62
N TYR A 39 2.82 2.91 -0.93
CA TYR A 39 4.24 2.94 -1.32
C TYR A 39 5.17 3.05 -0.11
N ASN A 40 6.41 2.62 -0.25
CA ASN A 40 7.46 2.79 0.76
C ASN A 40 8.20 4.10 0.49
N ASP A 41 8.58 4.84 1.52
CA ASP A 41 9.35 6.08 1.33
C ASP A 41 10.80 5.80 0.88
N GLU A 42 11.18 4.52 0.75
CA GLU A 42 12.52 4.04 0.35
C GLU A 42 13.66 4.55 1.25
N VAL A 43 13.31 5.03 2.44
CA VAL A 43 14.25 5.49 3.47
C VAL A 43 14.09 4.62 4.71
N ALA A 44 15.23 4.26 5.29
CA ALA A 44 15.31 3.59 6.57
C ALA A 44 16.16 4.40 7.55
N HIS A 45 15.75 4.42 8.82
CA HIS A 45 16.51 5.03 9.90
C HIS A 45 16.96 3.95 10.88
N LEU A 46 18.21 4.05 11.32
CA LEU A 46 18.78 3.13 12.30
C LEU A 46 19.20 3.90 13.55
N SER A 47 18.73 3.43 14.71
CA SER A 47 19.10 3.97 16.01
C SER A 47 19.53 2.87 16.97
N SER A 48 20.35 3.23 17.95
CA SER A 48 20.75 2.31 19.03
C SER A 48 19.59 2.09 20.00
N ALA A 49 19.41 0.84 20.45
CA ALA A 49 18.44 0.46 21.46
C ALA A 49 19.12 -0.35 22.58
N GLU A 50 18.44 -0.57 23.71
CA GLU A 50 19.02 -1.28 24.88
C GLU A 50 19.58 -2.68 24.54
N SER A 51 19.02 -3.36 23.53
CA SER A 51 19.39 -4.72 23.14
C SER A 51 19.67 -4.85 21.64
N GLY A 52 20.44 -3.91 21.09
CA GLY A 52 20.87 -3.91 19.68
C GLY A 52 20.50 -2.61 18.99
N TYR A 53 19.80 -2.71 17.86
CA TYR A 53 19.43 -1.58 17.04
C TYR A 53 17.95 -1.61 16.67
N LEU A 54 17.38 -0.42 16.49
CA LEU A 54 16.03 -0.19 16.01
C LEU A 54 16.11 0.32 14.58
N LEU A 55 15.61 -0.49 13.65
CA LEU A 55 15.45 -0.15 12.25
C LEU A 55 14.01 0.30 12.00
N GLU A 56 13.83 1.57 11.64
CA GLU A 56 12.55 2.16 11.27
C GLU A 56 12.47 2.31 9.75
N VAL A 57 11.36 1.88 9.16
CA VAL A 57 11.00 2.14 7.76
C VAL A 57 9.62 2.75 7.70
N SER A 58 9.44 3.74 6.82
CA SER A 58 8.19 4.48 6.67
C SER A 58 7.64 4.39 5.26
N GLY A 59 6.36 4.67 5.14
CA GLY A 59 5.66 4.72 3.86
C GLY A 59 4.22 5.10 4.04
N ARG A 60 3.49 5.06 2.93
CA ARG A 60 2.06 5.32 2.90
C ARG A 60 1.28 4.05 2.65
N ARG A 61 0.18 3.89 3.39
CA ARG A 61 -0.71 2.73 3.30
C ARG A 61 -2.16 3.19 3.23
N VAL A 62 -2.99 2.41 2.54
CA VAL A 62 -4.45 2.58 2.55
C VAL A 62 -4.97 1.84 3.78
N PRO A 63 -5.77 2.48 4.65
CA PRO A 63 -6.35 1.82 5.81
C PRO A 63 -7.32 0.71 5.36
N MET A 64 -7.34 -0.39 6.11
CA MET A 64 -8.32 -1.43 5.90
C MET A 64 -9.68 -0.91 6.36
N VAL A 65 -10.59 -0.71 5.40
CA VAL A 65 -11.95 -0.25 5.62
C VAL A 65 -12.93 -1.35 5.25
N HIS A 66 -14.02 -1.48 6.00
CA HIS A 66 -15.04 -2.51 5.76
C HIS A 66 -16.25 -1.97 4.99
N ASP A 67 -16.34 -0.66 4.78
CA ASP A 67 -17.44 -0.03 4.06
C ASP A 67 -16.96 0.83 2.87
N PRO A 68 -17.75 0.91 1.78
CA PRO A 68 -17.36 1.62 0.56
C PRO A 68 -17.24 3.13 0.74
N PHE A 69 -17.99 3.73 1.67
CA PHE A 69 -17.93 5.18 1.89
C PHE A 69 -16.59 5.55 2.52
N SER A 70 -16.16 4.84 3.56
CA SER A 70 -14.84 5.01 4.16
C SER A 70 -13.72 4.78 3.14
N ALA A 71 -13.87 3.84 2.19
CA ALA A 71 -12.89 3.62 1.12
C ALA A 71 -12.71 4.84 0.20
N VAL A 72 -13.75 5.65 0.02
CA VAL A 72 -13.68 6.88 -0.77
C VAL A 72 -13.03 8.03 0.01
N PHE A 73 -13.19 8.06 1.34
CA PHE A 73 -12.75 9.21 2.15
C PHE A 73 -11.44 8.99 2.93
N ALA A 74 -10.99 7.75 3.13
CA ALA A 74 -9.91 7.46 4.06
C ALA A 74 -8.51 7.90 3.59
N GLY A 75 -8.29 8.03 2.28
CA GLY A 75 -7.00 8.42 1.71
C GLY A 75 -5.85 7.47 2.09
N THR A 76 -4.61 7.95 1.99
CA THR A 76 -3.42 7.22 2.48
C THR A 76 -2.84 7.86 3.73
N LEU A 77 -2.47 7.00 4.68
CA LEU A 77 -1.88 7.40 5.95
C LEU A 77 -0.39 7.07 5.96
N ALA A 78 0.41 7.96 6.56
CA ALA A 78 1.79 7.66 6.88
C ALA A 78 1.84 6.62 8.01
N VAL A 79 2.60 5.56 7.79
CA VAL A 79 2.78 4.46 8.72
C VAL A 79 4.27 4.11 8.77
N SER A 80 4.76 3.71 9.94
CA SER A 80 6.11 3.15 10.06
C SER A 80 6.12 1.77 10.71
N ALA A 81 7.07 0.95 10.30
CA ALA A 81 7.40 -0.32 10.91
C ALA A 81 8.76 -0.25 11.61
N HIS A 82 8.83 -0.94 12.74
CA HIS A 82 9.97 -0.90 13.64
C HIS A 82 10.47 -2.33 13.89
N TYR A 83 11.69 -2.60 13.45
CA TYR A 83 12.38 -3.87 13.59
C TYR A 83 13.50 -3.75 14.61
N ARG A 84 13.55 -4.66 15.58
CA ARG A 84 14.74 -4.86 16.41
C ARG A 84 15.68 -5.83 15.72
N ILE A 85 16.94 -5.43 15.60
CA ILE A 85 17.99 -6.20 14.98
C ILE A 85 19.24 -6.22 15.87
N PRO A 86 20.05 -7.30 15.86
CA PRO A 86 21.17 -7.44 16.79
C PRO A 86 22.41 -6.65 16.39
N ARG A 87 22.52 -6.23 15.12
CA ARG A 87 23.70 -5.57 14.56
C ARG A 87 23.32 -4.49 13.54
N ASN A 88 24.21 -3.52 13.34
CA ASN A 88 24.02 -2.38 12.42
C ASN A 88 24.65 -2.57 11.04
N SER A 89 25.21 -3.75 10.76
CA SER A 89 25.89 -4.05 9.50
C SER A 89 25.88 -5.54 9.22
N GLY A 90 26.05 -5.88 7.94
CA GLY A 90 26.05 -7.24 7.43
C GLY A 90 24.65 -7.81 7.26
N ARG A 91 24.60 -9.12 6.98
CA ARG A 91 23.36 -9.87 6.78
C ARG A 91 22.87 -10.45 8.09
N ILE A 92 21.59 -10.27 8.38
CA ILE A 92 20.89 -10.65 9.61
C ILE A 92 19.80 -11.63 9.24
N ALA A 93 19.79 -12.82 9.86
CA ALA A 93 18.76 -13.79 9.56
C ALA A 93 17.40 -13.30 10.09
N GLY A 94 16.31 -13.54 9.35
CA GLY A 94 14.97 -13.14 9.76
C GLY A 94 14.55 -13.68 11.14
N SER A 95 15.10 -14.83 11.55
CA SER A 95 14.89 -15.40 12.90
C SER A 95 15.51 -14.56 14.03
N GLU A 96 16.49 -13.72 13.72
CA GLU A 96 17.11 -12.77 14.66
C GLU A 96 16.36 -11.42 14.69
N VAL A 97 15.43 -11.20 13.74
CA VAL A 97 14.68 -9.95 13.59
C VAL A 97 13.34 -10.08 14.32
N SER A 98 12.97 -9.06 15.09
CA SER A 98 11.65 -9.01 15.74
C SER A 98 10.95 -7.68 15.49
N LEU A 99 9.62 -7.71 15.40
CA LEU A 99 8.83 -6.48 15.30
C LEU A 99 8.60 -5.91 16.69
N VAL A 100 8.74 -4.60 16.87
CA VAL A 100 8.56 -3.98 18.21
C VAL A 100 7.17 -4.23 18.80
N ARG A 101 6.15 -4.30 17.93
CA ARG A 101 4.73 -4.45 18.32
C ARG A 101 4.13 -5.82 17.98
N ALA A 102 4.93 -6.81 17.56
CA ALA A 102 4.42 -8.14 17.27
C ALA A 102 5.49 -9.22 17.46
N SER A 103 5.09 -10.35 18.06
CA SER A 103 5.93 -11.54 18.19
C SER A 103 5.72 -12.46 16.99
N SER A 104 6.23 -12.06 15.83
CA SER A 104 6.24 -12.92 14.64
C SER A 104 7.64 -13.44 14.41
N ALA A 105 7.79 -14.76 14.30
CA ALA A 105 9.02 -15.35 13.79
C ALA A 105 9.08 -15.09 12.28
N PHE A 106 10.10 -14.36 11.83
CA PHE A 106 10.31 -14.13 10.40
C PHE A 106 11.31 -15.13 9.83
N HIS A 107 11.16 -15.41 8.54
CA HIS A 107 12.16 -16.04 7.70
C HIS A 107 12.71 -15.02 6.70
N GLY A 108 13.83 -15.34 6.05
CA GLY A 108 14.51 -14.44 5.12
C GLY A 108 15.65 -13.69 5.81
N PHE A 109 15.84 -12.40 5.48
CA PHE A 109 16.96 -11.62 5.98
C PHE A 109 16.73 -10.11 5.96
N VAL A 110 17.53 -9.41 6.75
CA VAL A 110 17.81 -7.98 6.62
C VAL A 110 19.30 -7.85 6.33
N GLU A 111 19.68 -7.12 5.27
CA GLU A 111 21.07 -6.86 4.94
C GLU A 111 21.34 -5.37 5.01
N ILE A 112 22.37 -4.99 5.79
CA ILE A 112 22.79 -3.60 5.94
C ILE A 112 24.21 -3.49 5.43
N ALA A 113 24.41 -2.72 4.37
CA ALA A 113 25.71 -2.47 3.77
C ALA A 113 25.79 -1.01 3.35
N ASP A 114 26.85 -0.33 3.78
CA ASP A 114 27.12 1.08 3.47
C ASP A 114 25.93 2.00 3.84
N ASP A 115 25.28 2.58 2.85
CA ASP A 115 24.13 3.48 2.95
C ASP A 115 22.83 2.80 2.52
N ARG A 116 22.76 1.47 2.57
CA ARG A 116 21.63 0.68 2.08
C ARG A 116 21.16 -0.37 3.08
N VAL A 117 19.84 -0.56 3.10
CA VAL A 117 19.16 -1.65 3.80
C VAL A 117 18.30 -2.43 2.82
N ILE A 118 18.47 -3.76 2.78
CA ILE A 118 17.60 -4.67 2.04
C ILE A 118 16.80 -5.50 3.05
N ILE A 119 15.49 -5.47 2.93
CA ILE A 119 14.57 -6.25 3.77
C ILE A 119 13.88 -7.29 2.87
N ASP A 120 14.16 -8.58 3.07
CA ASP A 120 13.39 -9.69 2.51
C ASP A 120 12.91 -10.54 3.69
N LEU A 121 11.82 -10.10 4.31
CA LEU A 121 11.24 -10.79 5.46
C LEU A 121 9.91 -11.42 5.06
N ARG A 122 9.69 -12.64 5.54
CA ARG A 122 8.47 -13.40 5.28
C ARG A 122 7.94 -13.95 6.59
N TYR A 123 6.62 -13.95 6.74
CA TYR A 123 5.97 -14.64 7.85
C TYR A 123 5.37 -15.95 7.35
N ARG A 124 5.31 -16.93 8.24
CA ARG A 124 4.55 -18.16 8.04
C ARG A 124 3.24 -18.03 8.82
N GLY A 125 2.13 -18.06 8.10
CA GLY A 125 0.79 -18.08 8.69
C GLY A 125 0.50 -19.41 9.41
N PRO A 126 -0.58 -19.47 10.20
CA PRO A 126 -0.97 -20.66 10.96
C PRO A 126 -1.25 -21.88 10.07
N GLU A 127 -1.66 -21.66 8.82
CA GLU A 127 -1.91 -22.71 7.82
C GLU A 127 -0.68 -23.01 6.95
N GLY A 128 0.51 -22.52 7.33
CA GLY A 128 1.75 -22.71 6.56
C GLY A 128 1.89 -21.79 5.35
N GLN A 129 0.93 -20.90 5.10
CA GLN A 129 0.98 -19.91 4.02
C GLN A 129 2.13 -18.93 4.26
N GLU A 130 2.99 -18.71 3.26
CA GLU A 130 4.09 -17.75 3.35
C GLU A 130 3.67 -16.43 2.71
N GLY A 131 3.82 -15.33 3.45
CA GLY A 131 3.55 -13.98 2.98
C GLY A 131 4.77 -13.10 3.13
N ALA A 132 5.09 -12.32 2.10
CA ALA A 132 6.07 -11.26 2.23
C ALA A 132 5.55 -10.22 3.24
N VAL A 133 6.42 -9.78 4.13
CA VAL A 133 6.11 -8.65 5.00
C VAL A 133 5.96 -7.43 4.09
N GLY A 134 4.91 -6.64 4.31
CA GLY A 134 4.57 -5.49 3.47
C GLY A 134 5.61 -4.35 3.46
N TRP A 135 6.73 -4.53 4.15
CA TRP A 135 7.89 -3.63 4.20
C TRP A 135 9.16 -4.28 3.63
N SER A 136 9.02 -5.40 2.91
CA SER A 136 10.14 -5.97 2.15
C SER A 136 10.46 -5.06 0.96
N GLY A 137 11.75 -4.81 0.73
CA GLY A 137 12.22 -3.87 -0.28
C GLY A 137 13.65 -3.42 -0.01
N GLU A 138 14.14 -2.55 -0.90
CA GLU A 138 15.42 -1.85 -0.77
C GLU A 138 15.17 -0.43 -0.26
N TYR A 139 16.02 0.01 0.66
CA TYR A 139 15.92 1.31 1.32
C TYR A 139 17.30 1.96 1.40
N ARG A 140 17.34 3.27 1.30
CA ARG A 140 18.51 4.07 1.62
C ARG A 140 18.56 4.32 3.13
N LEU A 141 19.70 4.04 3.73
CA LEU A 141 19.96 4.28 5.15
C LEU A 141 20.27 5.76 5.38
N GLU A 142 19.46 6.43 6.19
CA GLU A 142 19.72 7.81 6.60
C GLU A 142 19.94 7.91 8.11
N PRO A 143 20.87 8.77 8.56
CA PRO A 143 21.03 9.03 9.98
C PRO A 143 19.74 9.63 10.55
N MET A 144 19.34 9.16 11.73
CA MET A 144 18.22 9.73 12.47
C MET A 144 18.61 11.17 12.87
N ARG A 145 17.77 12.14 12.49
CA ARG A 145 17.99 13.57 12.83
C ARG A 145 17.56 13.89 14.26
#